data_AF-A0AAV6YLN4-F1
#
_entry.id   AF-A0AAV6YLN4-F1
#
_cell.length_a   1.000
_cell.length_b   1.000
_cell.length_c   1.000
_cell.angle_alpha   90.00
_cell.angle_beta   90.00
_cell.angle_gamma   90.00
#
_symmetry.space_group_name_H-M   'P 1'
#
loop_
_entity.id
_entity.type
_entity.pdbx_description
1 polymer ?
#
loop_
_entity_poly.entity_id
_entity_poly.type
_entity_poly.pdbx_seq_one_letter_code
_entity_poly.pdbx_strand_id
1 'polypeptide(L)' 'MMAGEGLVQGVVRFLQVSESTCIIDGTVDGLSAGLHGIHIHEYGDLSMGCESCGGHYNPEGNTHGRPGEVDS' A
#
# COMPACT_ATOMS: atom_id res chain seq x y z
N MET A 1 6.08 -2.92 9.90
CA MET A 1 5.08 -3.84 10.46
C MET A 1 3.72 -3.26 10.09
N MET A 2 2.88 -4.02 9.39
CA MET A 2 1.49 -3.66 9.14
C MET A 2 0.64 -4.44 10.13
N ALA A 3 -0.24 -3.74 10.85
CA ALA A 3 -1.20 -4.33 11.77
C ALA A 3 -2.45 -3.45 11.76
N GLY A 4 -3.62 -4.08 11.71
CA GLY A 4 -4.91 -3.43 11.85
C GLY A 4 -5.75 -4.10 12.94
N GLU A 5 -7.02 -3.75 13.02
CA GLU A 5 -7.94 -4.49 13.87
C GLU A 5 -8.13 -5.92 13.32
N GLY A 6 -7.92 -6.93 14.16
CA GLY A 6 -8.09 -8.33 13.80
C GLY A 6 -6.77 -9.11 13.62
N LEU A 7 -6.82 -10.16 12.81
CA LEU A 7 -5.71 -11.12 12.66
C LEU A 7 -4.73 -10.77 11.52
N VAL A 8 -5.06 -9.78 10.70
CA VAL A 8 -4.25 -9.40 9.52
C VAL A 8 -3.02 -8.64 9.98
N GLN A 9 -1.85 -9.20 9.65
CA GLN A 9 -0.56 -8.61 9.98
C GLN A 9 0.51 -9.02 8.99
N GLY A 10 1.56 -8.22 8.88
CA GLY A 10 2.64 -8.54 7.94
C GLY A 10 3.81 -7.56 7.94
N VAL A 11 4.76 -7.85 7.07
CA VAL A 11 5.93 -7.00 6.82
C VAL A 11 6.12 -6.86 5.32
N VAL A 12 6.21 -5.61 4.87
CA VAL A 12 6.61 -5.23 3.52
C VAL A 12 7.89 -4.42 3.61
N ARG A 13 8.82 -4.67 2.70
CA ARG A 13 10.11 -4.02 2.56
C ARG A 13 10.15 -3.30 1.22
N PHE A 14 10.70 -2.10 1.23
CA PHE A 14 10.98 -1.31 0.04
C PHE A 14 12.48 -1.23 -0.13
N LEU A 15 12.96 -1.53 -1.34
CA LEU A 15 14.37 -1.43 -1.70
C LEU A 15 14.49 -0.66 -3.02
N GLN A 16 14.96 0.58 -2.93
CA GLN A 16 15.29 1.38 -4.10
C GLN A 16 16.60 0.87 -4.70
N VAL A 17 16.53 0.22 -5.87
CA VAL A 17 17.72 -0.33 -6.55
C VAL A 17 18.32 0.63 -7.58
N SER A 18 17.52 1.58 -8.07
CA SER A 18 17.93 2.68 -8.95
C SER A 18 16.93 3.85 -8.81
N GLU A 19 17.18 5.03 -9.40
CA GLU A 19 16.22 6.14 -9.36
C GLU A 19 14.82 5.77 -9.91
N SER A 20 14.77 4.89 -10.90
CA SER A 20 13.54 4.49 -11.59
C SER A 20 12.97 3.13 -11.15
N THR A 21 13.58 2.46 -10.17
CA THR A 21 13.15 1.11 -9.77
C THR A 21 13.22 0.91 -8.26
N CYS A 22 12.06 0.58 -7.69
CA CYS A 22 11.90 0.14 -6.31
C CYS A 22 11.36 -1.30 -6.29
N ILE A 23 12.04 -2.19 -5.58
CA ILE A 23 11.56 -3.53 -5.29
C ILE A 23 10.68 -3.47 -4.05
N ILE A 24 9.49 -4.06 -4.14
CA ILE A 24 8.55 -4.20 -3.02
C ILE A 24 8.41 -5.70 -2.75
N ASP A 25 8.85 -6.13 -1.58
CA ASP A 25 8.84 -7.54 -1.15
C ASP A 25 8.18 -7.67 0.22
N GLY A 26 7.33 -8.67 0.42
CA GLY A 26 6.66 -8.81 1.71
C GLY A 26 5.76 -10.03 1.85
N THR A 27 5.30 -10.21 3.08
CA THR A 27 4.36 -11.27 3.47
C THR A 27 3.30 -10.68 4.38
N VAL A 28 2.04 -11.03 4.12
CA VAL A 28 0.88 -10.64 4.92
C VAL A 28 0.07 -11.91 5.21
N ASP A 29 -0.16 -12.16 6.48
CA ASP A 29 -0.89 -13.33 6.99
C ASP A 29 -2.27 -12.92 7.49
N GLY A 30 -3.13 -13.92 7.75
CA GLY A 30 -4.47 -13.71 8.32
C GLY A 30 -5.53 -13.21 7.33
N LEU A 31 -5.19 -13.12 6.04
CA LEU A 31 -6.12 -12.79 4.97
C LEU A 31 -7.06 -13.96 4.64
N SER A 32 -8.29 -13.66 4.25
CA SER A 32 -9.16 -14.64 3.60
C SER A 32 -8.60 -15.03 2.22
N ALA A 33 -8.96 -16.23 1.74
CA ALA A 33 -8.55 -16.65 0.40
C ALA A 33 -9.16 -15.73 -0.68
N GLY A 34 -8.32 -15.24 -1.60
CA GLY A 34 -8.73 -14.35 -2.68
C GLY A 34 -7.68 -13.30 -3.02
N LEU A 35 -8.02 -12.40 -3.94
CA LEU A 35 -7.20 -11.25 -4.28
C LEU A 35 -7.50 -10.10 -3.31
N HIS A 36 -6.44 -9.44 -2.83
CA HIS A 36 -6.53 -8.28 -1.95
C HIS A 36 -5.72 -7.13 -2.57
N GLY A 37 -6.26 -5.91 -2.51
CA GLY A 37 -5.57 -4.71 -2.99
C GLY A 37 -4.48 -4.27 -2.03
N ILE A 38 -3.40 -3.69 -2.56
CA ILE A 38 -2.34 -3.07 -1.77
C ILE A 38 -2.08 -1.67 -2.33
N HIS A 39 -2.16 -0.66 -1.47
CA HIS A 39 -2.02 0.75 -1.85
C HIS A 39 -1.11 1.47 -0.85
N ILE A 40 -0.41 2.50 -1.33
CA ILE A 40 0.29 3.47 -0.46
C ILE A 40 -0.65 4.65 -0.26
N HIS A 41 -0.94 4.97 1.00
CA HIS A 41 -1.78 6.10 1.37
C HIS A 41 -0.95 7.37 1.61
N GLU A 42 -1.61 8.52 1.58
CA GLU A 42 -0.99 9.85 1.67
C GLU A 42 -0.28 10.10 3.01
N TYR A 43 -0.84 9.58 4.10
CA TYR A 43 -0.35 9.85 5.44
C TYR A 43 0.04 8.56 6.17
N GLY A 44 1.08 8.66 6.99
CA GLY A 44 1.45 7.66 7.99
C GLY A 44 0.77 7.89 9.35
N ASP A 45 -0.37 8.57 9.38
CA ASP A 45 -1.11 8.88 10.61
C ASP A 45 -2.00 7.70 11.00
N LEU A 46 -1.68 7.09 12.14
CA LEU A 46 -2.40 5.95 12.72
C LEU A 46 -3.20 6.34 13.97
N SER A 47 -3.40 7.64 14.24
CA SER A 47 -4.12 8.12 15.43
C SER A 47 -5.57 7.65 15.52
N MET A 48 -6.21 7.37 14.38
CA MET A 48 -7.53 6.74 14.26
C MET A 48 -7.44 5.43 13.44
N GLY A 49 -6.37 4.66 13.62
CA GLY A 49 -6.13 3.45 12.83
C GLY A 49 -5.93 3.76 11.34
N CYS A 50 -6.43 2.89 10.47
CA CYS A 50 -6.29 3.07 9.01
C CYS A 50 -7.13 4.23 8.45
N GLU A 51 -8.14 4.70 9.19
CA GLU A 51 -9.06 5.75 8.73
C GLU A 51 -8.36 7.11 8.60
N SER A 52 -7.32 7.35 9.41
CA SER A 52 -6.52 8.58 9.37
C SER A 52 -5.41 8.59 8.31
N CYS A 53 -5.23 7.50 7.54
CA CYS A 53 -4.18 7.43 6.52
C CYS A 53 -4.45 8.29 5.28
N GLY A 54 -5.66 8.84 5.12
CA GLY A 54 -6.03 9.65 3.96
C GLY A 54 -6.33 8.82 2.71
N GLY A 55 -6.27 9.46 1.54
CA GLY A 55 -6.50 8.82 0.24
C GLY A 55 -5.31 8.00 -0.24
N HIS A 56 -5.38 7.51 -1.48
CA HIS A 56 -4.19 6.97 -2.16
C HIS A 56 -3.19 8.10 -2.39
N TYR A 57 -1.89 7.83 -2.18
CA TYR A 57 -0.84 8.78 -2.52
C TYR A 57 -0.88 9.11 -4.01
N ASN A 58 -1.30 10.33 -4.34
CA ASN A 58 -1.54 10.77 -5.71
C ASN A 58 -0.98 12.17 -5.97
N PRO A 59 0.35 12.34 -5.99
CA PRO A 59 0.99 13.65 -6.15
C PRO A 59 0.71 14.30 -7.52
N GLU A 60 0.33 13.51 -8.52
CA GLU A 60 0.05 13.96 -9.89
C GLU A 60 -1.44 14.18 -10.17
N GLY A 61 -2.33 13.78 -9.24
CA GLY A 61 -3.77 13.97 -9.40
C GLY A 61 -4.43 13.08 -10.47
N ASN A 62 -3.83 11.93 -10.78
CA ASN A 62 -4.33 11.00 -11.79
C ASN A 62 -5.55 10.20 -11.33
N THR A 63 -6.27 9.56 -12.26
CA THR A 63 -7.34 8.60 -11.92
C THR A 63 -6.74 7.32 -11.33
N HIS A 64 -7.47 6.64 -10.44
CA HIS A 64 -7.03 5.35 -9.89
C HIS A 64 -6.99 4.26 -10.98
N GLY A 65 -5.91 3.46 -11.00
CA GLY A 65 -5.70 2.39 -11.98
C GLY A 65 -4.80 1.27 -11.48
N ARG A 66 -4.46 0.33 -12.36
CA ARG A 66 -3.58 -0.82 -12.07
C ARG A 66 -2.11 -0.45 -12.27
N PRO A 67 -1.17 -1.13 -11.60
CA PRO A 67 0.25 -0.96 -11.86
C PRO A 67 0.58 -1.17 -13.34
N GLY A 68 1.25 -0.20 -13.96
CA GLY A 68 1.64 -0.23 -15.37
C GLY A 68 0.58 0.23 -16.37
N GLU A 69 -0.62 0.63 -15.91
CA GLU A 69 -1.57 1.35 -16.74
C GLU A 69 -1.15 2.83 -16.86
N VAL A 70 -1.21 3.35 -18.09
CA VAL A 70 -1.15 4.79 -18.38
C VAL A 70 -2.58 5.31 -18.42
N ASP A 71 -2.85 6.40 -17.70
CA ASP A 71 -4.15 7.08 -17.74
C ASP A 71 -4.46 7.45 -19.19
N SER A 72 -5.63 7.02 -19.69
CA SER A 72 -6.01 7.10 -21.12
C SER A 72 -6.75 8.39 -21.46
#